data_AF-A0A960LGX9-F1
#
_entry.id   AF-A0A960LGX9-F1
#
_cell.length_a   1.000
_cell.length_b   1.000
_cell.length_c   1.000
_cell.angle_alpha   90.00
_cell.angle_beta   90.00
_cell.angle_gamma   90.00
#
_symmetry.space_group_name_H-M   'P 1'
#
loop_
_entity.id
_entity.type
_entity.pdbx_description
1 polymer ?
#
loop_
_entity_poly.entity_id
_entity_poly.type
_entity_poly.pdbx_seq_one_letter_code
_entity_poly.pdbx_strand_id
1 'polypeptide(L)' 'AITRMRNQFHDLRGTPVMVTYHPSYLLRTESNSPDGGKGEKRKVWEDMLMVMERLGLPISDKQRGYFK' A
#
# COMPACT_ATOMS: atom_id res chain seq x y z
N ALA A 1 -3.62 14.50 -5.39
CA ALA A 1 -4.25 14.45 -4.06
C ALA A 1 -3.99 13.13 -3.35
N ILE A 2 -4.47 11.98 -3.86
CA ILE A 2 -4.35 10.65 -3.21
C ILE A 2 -2.90 10.26 -2.85
N THR A 3 -1.95 10.44 -3.76
CA THR A 3 -0.53 10.08 -3.52
C THR A 3 0.06 10.75 -2.28
N ARG A 4 -0.36 11.97 -1.92
CA ARG A 4 0.14 12.68 -0.74
C ARG A 4 -0.51 12.21 0.58
N MET A 5 -1.63 11.49 0.51
CA MET A 5 -2.36 11.00 1.66
C MET A 5 -1.95 9.57 2.07
N ARG A 6 -1.19 8.87 1.24
CA ARG A 6 -0.69 7.51 1.53
C ARG A 6 0.42 7.53 2.60
N ASN A 7 0.81 6.35 3.08
CA ASN A 7 1.87 6.16 4.08
C ASN A 7 1.62 6.84 5.44
N GLN A 8 0.35 7.09 5.78
CA GLN A 8 -0.08 7.63 7.07
C GLN A 8 -1.53 7.24 7.33
N PHE A 9 -1.88 7.07 8.60
CA PHE A 9 -3.27 6.88 9.02
C PHE A 9 -3.97 8.23 9.11
N HIS A 10 -5.24 8.25 8.72
CA HIS A 10 -6.15 9.37 8.92
C HIS A 10 -7.25 8.95 9.87
N ASP A 11 -7.92 9.92 10.50
CA ASP A 11 -9.13 9.66 11.26
C ASP A 11 -10.36 9.93 10.39
N LEU A 12 -11.29 8.97 10.38
CA LEU A 12 -12.62 9.15 9.83
C LEU A 12 -13.64 8.75 10.90
N ARG A 13 -14.15 9.75 11.63
CA ARG A 13 -15.18 9.58 12.67
C ARG A 13 -14.72 8.61 13.77
N GLY A 14 -13.49 8.78 14.24
CA GLY A 14 -12.89 7.92 15.26
C GLY A 14 -12.40 6.57 14.72
N THR A 15 -12.57 6.30 13.42
CA THR A 15 -12.07 5.10 12.78
C THR A 15 -10.77 5.43 12.03
N PRO A 16 -9.65 4.76 12.35
CA PRO A 16 -8.41 4.95 11.61
C PRO A 16 -8.52 4.37 10.20
N VAL A 17 -8.21 5.18 9.19
CA VAL A 17 -8.26 4.79 7.78
C VAL A 17 -6.89 4.92 7.12
N MET A 18 -6.54 3.92 6.32
CA MET A 18 -5.36 3.94 5.45
C MET A 18 -5.80 4.29 4.04
N VAL A 19 -5.28 5.39 3.49
CA VAL A 19 -5.52 5.74 2.09
C VAL A 19 -4.52 5.01 1.21
N THR A 20 -4.98 4.37 0.14
CA THR A 20 -4.12 3.67 -0.83
C THR A 20 -4.69 3.75 -2.25
N TYR A 21 -4.05 3.13 -3.23
CA TYR A 21 -4.52 3.10 -4.61
C TYR A 21 -5.61 2.05 -4.84
N HIS A 22 -6.56 2.38 -5.71
CA HIS A 22 -7.56 1.42 -6.18
C HIS A 22 -6.91 0.31 -7.03
N PRO A 23 -7.31 -0.97 -6.92
CA PRO A 23 -6.71 -2.07 -7.68
C PRO A 23 -6.69 -1.84 -9.20
N SER A 24 -7.74 -1.24 -9.77
CA SER A 24 -7.77 -0.92 -11.21
C SER A 24 -6.68 0.06 -11.65
N TYR A 25 -6.18 0.92 -10.74
CA TYR A 25 -5.02 1.76 -11.04
C TYR A 25 -3.76 0.92 -11.21
N LEU A 26 -3.53 -0.06 -10.32
CA LEU A 26 -2.39 -0.96 -10.41
C LEU A 26 -2.40 -1.77 -11.70
N LEU A 27 -3.56 -2.33 -12.09
CA LEU A 27 -3.70 -3.11 -13.32
C LEU A 27 -3.39 -2.27 -14.57
N ARG A 28 -3.83 -1.01 -14.61
CA ARG A 28 -3.50 -0.12 -15.72
C ARG A 28 -2.02 0.25 -15.75
N THR A 29 -1.42 0.52 -14.60
CA THR A 29 0.01 0.87 -14.54
C THR A 29 0.89 -0.32 -14.90
N GLU A 30 0.53 -1.52 -14.47
CA GLU A 30 1.24 -2.76 -14.81
C GLU A 30 1.38 -2.97 -16.33
N SER A 31 0.30 -2.75 -17.09
CA SER A 31 0.33 -2.90 -18.55
C SER A 31 1.09 -1.79 -19.28
N ASN A 32 1.29 -0.63 -18.64
CA ASN A 32 1.80 0.58 -19.29
C ASN A 32 3.19 1.02 -18.81
N SER A 33 3.73 0.45 -17.74
CA SER A 33 5.02 0.84 -17.17
C SER A 33 6.14 -0.15 -17.51
N PRO A 34 7.35 0.33 -17.85
CA PRO A 34 8.49 -0.53 -18.20
C PRO A 34 8.92 -1.50 -17.09
N ASP A 35 8.60 -1.17 -15.83
CA ASP A 35 8.91 -1.97 -14.65
C ASP A 35 7.78 -2.95 -14.27
N GLY A 36 6.74 -3.09 -15.10
CA GLY A 36 5.55 -3.89 -14.79
C GLY A 36 4.73 -3.33 -13.63
N GLY A 37 4.83 -2.02 -13.36
CA GLY A 37 4.11 -1.36 -12.27
C GLY A 37 4.62 -1.73 -10.88
N LYS A 38 5.85 -2.27 -10.77
CA LYS A 38 6.47 -2.65 -9.48
C LYS A 38 6.50 -1.50 -8.49
N GLY A 39 6.78 -0.27 -8.93
CA GLY A 39 6.77 0.90 -8.06
C GLY A 39 5.41 1.16 -7.38
N GLU A 40 4.31 1.07 -8.13
CA GLU A 40 2.96 1.30 -7.59
C GLU A 40 2.47 0.12 -6.75
N LYS A 41 2.84 -1.12 -7.11
CA LYS A 41 2.56 -2.30 -6.30
C LYS A 41 3.29 -2.26 -4.96
N ARG A 42 4.57 -1.84 -4.96
CA ARG A 42 5.37 -1.66 -3.74
C ARG A 42 4.73 -0.67 -2.78
N LYS A 43 4.28 0.46 -3.32
CA LYS A 43 3.54 1.47 -2.56
C LYS A 43 2.34 0.86 -1.82
N VAL A 44 1.44 0.18 -2.54
CA VAL A 44 0.27 -0.46 -1.91
C VAL A 44 0.68 -1.54 -0.90
N TRP A 45 1.74 -2.28 -1.18
CA TRP A 45 2.30 -3.27 -0.25
C TRP A 45 2.72 -2.64 1.08
N GLU A 46 3.47 -1.53 1.04
CA GLU A 46 3.90 -0.79 2.24
C GLU A 46 2.70 -0.28 3.06
N ASP A 47 1.64 0.23 2.40
CA ASP A 47 0.41 0.65 3.11
C ASP A 47 -0.26 -0.55 3.83
N MET A 48 -0.30 -1.73 3.19
CA MET A 48 -0.92 -2.92 3.78
C MET A 48 -0.09 -3.47 4.95
N LEU A 49 1.25 -3.39 4.89
CA LEU A 49 2.08 -3.73 6.03
C LEU A 49 1.78 -2.83 7.23
N MET A 50 1.60 -1.53 7.04
CA MET A 50 1.20 -0.61 8.13
C MET A 50 -0.18 -0.96 8.70
N VAL A 51 -1.13 -1.38 7.86
CA VAL A 51 -2.45 -1.85 8.31
C VAL A 51 -2.32 -3.12 9.15
N MET A 52 -1.52 -4.09 8.68
CA MET A 52 -1.26 -5.33 9.43
C MET A 52 -0.61 -5.05 10.79
N GLU A 53 0.39 -4.16 10.86
CA GLU A 53 1.02 -3.75 12.11
C GLU A 53 0.00 -3.15 13.08
N ARG A 54 -0.86 -2.25 12.60
CA ARG A 54 -1.90 -1.64 13.43
C ARG A 54 -2.91 -2.65 13.96
N LEU A 55 -3.25 -3.66 13.17
CA LEU A 55 -4.18 -4.73 13.55
C LEU A 55 -3.52 -5.80 14.44
N GLY A 56 -2.21 -5.71 14.70
CA GLY A 56 -1.47 -6.73 15.46
C GLY A 56 -1.33 -8.07 14.71
N LEU A 57 -1.47 -8.05 13.39
CA LEU A 57 -1.30 -9.25 12.57
C LEU A 57 0.19 -9.59 12.43
N PRO A 58 0.56 -10.89 12.46
CA PRO A 58 1.95 -11.29 12.27
C PRO A 58 2.43 -10.93 10.87
N ILE A 59 3.64 -10.37 10.78
CA ILE A 59 4.32 -10.04 9.51
C ILE A 59 5.66 -10.74 9.50
N SER A 60 5.85 -11.63 8.53
CA SER A 60 7.11 -12.36 8.32
C SER A 60 8.19 -11.49 7.67
N ASP A 61 9.45 -11.89 7.83
CA ASP A 61 10.58 -11.21 7.18
C ASP A 61 10.47 -11.25 5.65
N LYS A 62 9.91 -12.33 5.10
CA LYS A 62 9.61 -12.44 3.65
C LYS A 62 8.63 -11.35 3.21
N GLN A 63 7.61 -11.05 4.01
CA GLN A 63 6.65 -9.99 3.68
C GLN A 63 7.29 -8.60 3.78
N ARG A 64 8.10 -8.35 4.81
CA ARG A 64 8.86 -7.09 4.94
C ARG A 64 9.89 -6.88 3.82
N GLY A 65 10.45 -7.98 3.33
CA GLY A 65 11.49 -8.00 2.29
C GLY A 65 10.98 -8.16 0.86
N TYR A 66 9.67 -8.27 0.62
CA TYR A 66 9.15 -8.67 -0.70
C TYR A 66 9.57 -7.75 -1.86
N PHE A 67 9.73 -6.46 -1.61
CA PHE A 67 10.18 -5.46 -2.58
C PHE A 67 11.57 -4.85 -2.26
N LYS A 68 12.31 -5.42 -1.31
CA LYS A 68 13.70 -5.02 -1.02
C LYS A 68 14.65 -5.56 -2.07
#